data_AF-A0A2D5Y161-F1
#
_entry.id   AF-A0A2D5Y161-F1
#
_cell.length_a   1.000
_cell.length_b   1.000
_cell.length_c   1.000
_cell.angle_alpha   90.00
_cell.angle_beta   90.00
_cell.angle_gamma   90.00
#
_symmetry.space_group_name_H-M   'P 1'
#
loop_
_entity.id
_entity.type
_entity.pdbx_description
1 polymer ?
#
loop_
_entity_poly.entity_id
_entity_poly.type
_entity_poly.pdbx_seq_one_letter_code
_entity_poly.pdbx_strand_id
1 'polypeptide(L)'
;MAQYEKKPAKFYEFANKVGCIKLGEMDFQLCDHVQKIKGTYYATAFYEGDVKPDGKDAHGIYYKKISNADLAFLPEDLLKQAQIKFDDMGQTDDMVARLLKTITELNLQEYTREVA
;
A
#
# COMPACT_ATOMS: atom_id res chain seq x y z
N MET A 1 -38.61 1.10 19.57
CA MET A 1 -37.60 1.87 18.81
C MET A 1 -36.28 1.68 19.53
N ALA A 2 -35.37 0.85 18.98
CA ALA A 2 -34.08 0.60 19.59
C ALA A 2 -33.16 1.81 19.35
N GLN A 3 -32.75 2.47 20.45
CA GLN A 3 -31.70 3.47 20.42
C GLN A 3 -30.39 2.74 20.14
N TYR A 4 -29.82 2.95 18.95
CA TYR A 4 -28.46 2.51 18.67
C TYR A 4 -27.50 3.38 19.49
N GLU A 5 -26.98 2.83 20.57
CA GLU A 5 -25.88 3.41 21.33
C GLU A 5 -24.70 3.63 20.37
N LYS A 6 -24.36 4.90 20.15
CA LYS A 6 -23.09 5.30 19.52
C LYS A 6 -21.97 4.79 20.41
N LYS A 7 -21.37 3.66 20.05
CA LYS A 7 -20.15 3.16 20.68
C LYS A 7 -19.02 4.22 20.56
N PRO A 8 -18.17 4.36 21.58
CA PRO A 8 -17.36 5.55 21.80
C PRO A 8 -16.24 5.71 20.75
N ALA A 9 -15.94 6.97 20.44
CA ALA A 9 -15.00 7.49 19.43
C ALA A 9 -13.53 7.05 19.54
N LYS A 10 -13.17 6.07 20.39
CA LYS A 10 -11.78 5.64 20.61
C LYS A 10 -11.25 4.62 19.60
N PHE A 11 -12.12 3.90 18.87
CA PHE A 11 -11.68 2.99 17.80
C PHE A 11 -11.25 3.74 16.51
N TYR A 12 -11.61 5.01 16.36
CA TYR A 12 -11.33 5.79 15.14
C TYR A 12 -9.98 6.53 15.15
N GLU A 13 -9.28 6.63 16.28
CA GLU A 13 -7.98 7.32 16.33
C GLU A 13 -6.83 6.54 15.67
N PHE A 14 -7.02 5.25 15.39
CA PHE A 14 -5.99 4.37 14.82
C PHE A 14 -6.25 3.98 13.37
N ALA A 15 -7.51 3.95 12.91
CA ALA A 15 -7.84 3.47 11.56
C ALA A 15 -7.14 4.28 10.44
N ASN A 16 -6.94 5.58 10.66
CA ASN A 16 -6.24 6.45 9.71
C ASN A 16 -4.70 6.39 9.83
N LYS A 17 -4.16 5.58 10.75
CA LYS A 17 -2.71 5.40 10.97
C LYS A 17 -2.18 4.08 10.40
N VAL A 18 -3.07 3.08 10.29
CA VAL A 18 -2.73 1.76 9.78
C VAL A 18 -2.45 1.82 8.30
N GLY A 19 -1.30 1.32 7.87
CA GLY A 19 -0.85 1.36 6.47
C GLY A 19 -0.03 2.59 6.12
N CYS A 20 0.14 3.55 7.04
CA CYS A 20 0.95 4.73 6.79
C CYS A 20 2.43 4.38 6.79
N ILE A 21 3.06 4.43 5.62
CA ILE A 21 4.48 4.19 5.42
C ILE A 21 5.18 5.38 4.78
N LYS A 22 6.48 5.44 4.95
CA LYS A 22 7.39 6.38 4.30
C LYS A 22 8.38 5.63 3.41
N LEU A 23 8.55 6.10 2.19
CA LEU A 23 9.56 5.64 1.24
C LEU A 23 10.39 6.85 0.78
N GLY A 24 11.64 6.94 1.26
CA GLY A 24 12.46 8.14 1.07
C GLY A 24 11.82 9.35 1.77
N GLU A 25 11.49 10.40 1.02
CA GLU A 25 10.82 11.60 1.54
C GLU A 25 9.29 11.58 1.34
N MET A 26 8.74 10.47 0.85
CA MET A 26 7.37 10.39 0.38
C MET A 26 6.52 9.53 1.31
N ASP A 27 5.35 10.05 1.67
CA ASP A 27 4.40 9.36 2.53
C ASP A 27 3.30 8.67 1.70
N PHE A 28 2.97 7.45 2.10
CA PHE A 28 1.96 6.63 1.45
C PHE A 28 1.06 5.96 2.48
N GLN A 29 -0.18 5.72 2.09
CA GLN A 29 -1.14 4.91 2.81
C GLN A 29 -1.36 3.61 2.04
N LEU A 30 -0.76 2.52 2.52
CA LEU A 30 -0.98 1.19 1.97
C LEU A 30 -2.46 0.82 2.02
N CYS A 31 -2.88 0.07 1.01
CA CYS A 31 -4.12 -0.69 1.07
C CYS A 31 -3.80 -2.18 0.96
N ASP A 32 -4.66 -3.04 1.51
CA ASP A 32 -4.48 -4.50 1.55
C ASP A 32 -4.76 -5.16 0.17
N HIS A 33 -4.52 -4.42 -0.92
CA HIS A 33 -4.79 -4.81 -2.28
C HIS A 33 -3.50 -4.89 -3.09
N VAL A 34 -3.47 -5.82 -4.04
CA VAL A 34 -2.36 -6.04 -4.97
C VAL A 34 -2.89 -5.98 -6.40
N GLN A 35 -2.10 -5.43 -7.31
CA GLN A 35 -2.50 -5.27 -8.71
C GLN A 35 -1.42 -5.74 -9.69
N LYS A 36 -1.84 -6.50 -10.71
CA LYS A 36 -0.97 -6.92 -11.83
C LYS A 36 -0.87 -5.81 -12.89
N ILE A 37 0.35 -5.42 -13.24
CA ILE A 37 0.68 -4.48 -14.32
C ILE A 37 1.74 -5.12 -15.20
N LYS A 38 1.44 -5.32 -16.49
CA LYS A 38 2.37 -5.84 -17.50
C LYS A 38 3.12 -7.12 -17.08
N GLY A 39 2.43 -8.04 -16.40
CA GLY A 39 3.02 -9.31 -15.95
C GLY A 39 3.46 -9.34 -14.48
N THR A 40 3.67 -8.17 -13.85
CA THR A 40 4.20 -8.07 -12.49
C THR A 40 3.13 -7.60 -11.50
N TYR A 41 3.08 -8.17 -10.32
CA TYR A 41 2.22 -7.75 -9.20
C TYR A 41 2.91 -6.70 -8.33
N TYR A 42 2.12 -5.73 -7.88
CA TYR A 42 2.52 -4.59 -7.07
C TYR A 42 1.55 -4.42 -5.89
N ALA A 43 2.04 -3.90 -4.77
CA ALA A 43 1.17 -3.40 -3.69
C ALA A 43 0.54 -2.08 -4.12
N THR A 44 -0.71 -1.85 -3.76
CA THR A 44 -1.34 -0.54 -4.02
C THR A 44 -1.28 0.34 -2.79
N ALA A 45 -1.03 1.63 -2.98
CA ALA A 45 -0.98 2.61 -1.90
C ALA A 45 -1.50 3.97 -2.38
N PHE A 46 -2.18 4.73 -1.53
CA PHE A 46 -2.50 6.13 -1.82
C PHE A 46 -1.32 7.00 -1.46
N TYR A 47 -0.96 7.94 -2.32
CA TYR A 47 0.04 8.95 -1.99
C TYR A 47 -0.58 10.06 -1.13
N GLU A 48 0.12 10.48 -0.07
CA GLU A 48 -0.37 11.48 0.90
C GLU A 48 0.20 12.90 0.68
N GLY A 49 0.78 13.23 -0.48
CA GLY A 49 1.32 14.56 -0.76
C GLY A 49 0.64 15.29 -1.92
N ASP A 50 1.03 16.55 -2.13
CA ASP A 50 0.30 17.48 -3.01
C ASP A 50 0.61 17.32 -4.51
N VAL A 51 1.80 16.84 -4.87
CA VAL A 51 2.25 16.80 -6.28
C VAL A 51 3.06 15.53 -6.56
N LYS A 52 2.60 14.74 -7.53
CA LYS A 52 3.35 13.61 -8.11
C LYS A 52 3.37 13.67 -9.63
N PRO A 53 4.43 13.12 -10.26
CA PRO A 53 4.44 12.90 -11.70
C PRO A 53 3.45 11.77 -12.05
N ASP A 54 2.63 12.01 -13.08
CA ASP A 54 1.81 10.96 -13.70
C ASP A 54 2.70 9.92 -14.37
N GLY A 55 2.33 8.65 -14.26
CA GLY A 55 3.00 7.55 -14.96
C GLY A 55 3.99 6.79 -14.09
N LYS A 56 5.27 7.19 -14.07
CA LYS A 56 6.33 6.47 -13.35
C LYS A 56 7.39 7.45 -12.80
N ASP A 57 7.74 7.32 -11.53
CA ASP A 57 8.82 8.11 -10.94
C ASP A 57 10.21 7.45 -11.10
N ALA A 58 11.25 8.17 -10.69
CA ALA A 58 12.65 7.71 -10.76
C ALA A 58 12.93 6.46 -9.91
N HIS A 59 12.09 6.15 -8.93
CA HIS A 59 12.21 4.97 -8.07
C HIS A 59 11.45 3.77 -8.63
N GLY A 60 10.78 3.95 -9.77
CA GLY A 60 10.04 2.92 -10.46
C GLY A 60 8.63 2.67 -9.92
N ILE A 61 8.12 3.58 -9.09
CA ILE A 61 6.73 3.56 -8.64
C ILE A 61 5.85 4.01 -9.80
N TYR A 62 4.85 3.21 -10.13
CA TYR A 62 3.83 3.63 -11.09
C TYR A 62 2.72 4.38 -10.36
N TYR A 63 2.21 5.45 -10.96
CA TYR A 63 1.08 6.21 -10.44
C TYR A 63 -0.08 6.16 -11.42
N LYS A 64 -1.28 6.00 -10.89
CA LYS A 64 -2.53 6.11 -11.62
C LYS A 64 -3.50 6.97 -10.83
N LYS A 65 -4.03 8.00 -11.49
CA LYS A 65 -5.10 8.82 -10.92
C LYS A 65 -6.41 8.06 -10.85
N ILE A 66 -7.01 8.00 -9.66
CA ILE A 66 -8.34 7.45 -9.43
C ILE A 66 -9.19 8.54 -8.78
N SER A 67 -10.11 9.12 -9.57
CA SER A 67 -10.90 10.27 -9.15
C SER A 67 -9.97 11.42 -8.71
N ASN A 68 -10.02 11.80 -7.42
CA ASN A 68 -9.23 12.89 -6.84
C ASN A 68 -7.99 12.42 -6.06
N ALA A 69 -7.61 11.14 -6.16
CA ALA A 69 -6.47 10.57 -5.44
C ALA A 69 -5.48 9.88 -6.38
N ASP A 70 -4.20 9.92 -6.03
CA ASP A 70 -3.13 9.25 -6.75
C ASP A 70 -2.84 7.89 -6.13
N LEU A 71 -3.09 6.83 -6.90
CA LEU A 71 -2.78 5.46 -6.50
C LEU A 71 -1.39 5.08 -7.01
N ALA A 72 -0.50 4.79 -6.09
CA ALA A 72 0.83 4.26 -6.31
C ALA A 72 0.82 2.73 -6.38
N PHE A 73 1.65 2.18 -7.27
CA PHE A 73 1.94 0.75 -7.37
C PHE A 73 3.38 0.51 -6.94
N LEU A 74 3.53 -0.04 -5.73
CA LEU A 74 4.79 -0.24 -5.07
C LEU A 74 5.34 -1.65 -5.41
N PRO A 75 6.53 -1.75 -6.03
CA PRO A 75 7.20 -3.02 -6.24
C PRO A 75 7.71 -3.60 -4.93
N GLU A 76 7.99 -4.90 -4.93
CA GLU A 76 8.51 -5.64 -3.78
C GLU A 76 9.74 -4.97 -3.15
N ASP A 77 10.71 -4.54 -3.96
CA ASP A 77 11.96 -3.95 -3.47
C ASP A 77 11.77 -2.63 -2.74
N LEU A 78 10.76 -1.84 -3.13
CA LEU A 78 10.43 -0.61 -2.42
C LEU A 78 9.62 -0.91 -1.16
N LEU A 79 8.72 -1.88 -1.20
CA LEU A 79 7.96 -2.27 -0.02
C LEU A 79 8.86 -2.83 1.09
N LYS A 80 9.97 -3.49 0.75
CA LYS A 80 11.04 -3.90 1.71
C LYS A 80 11.74 -2.72 2.39
N GLN A 81 11.69 -1.53 1.79
CA GLN A 81 12.31 -0.30 2.31
C GLN A 81 11.32 0.59 3.06
N ALA A 82 10.05 0.15 3.21
CA ALA A 82 9.01 0.90 3.89
C ALA A 82 9.37 1.16 5.35
N GLN A 83 9.28 2.43 5.76
CA GLN A 83 9.40 2.85 7.15
C GLN A 83 8.01 3.17 7.70
N ILE A 84 7.67 2.63 8.86
CA ILE A 84 6.35 2.84 9.46
C ILE A 84 6.29 4.23 10.07
N LYS A 85 5.23 4.98 9.75
CA LYS A 85 5.08 6.39 10.14
C LYS A 85 4.47 6.56 11.53
N PHE A 86 3.60 5.65 11.94
CA PHE A 86 2.87 5.75 13.22
C PHE A 86 2.97 4.44 14.02
N ASP A 87 3.05 4.56 15.34
CA ASP A 87 2.86 3.40 16.23
C ASP A 87 1.38 3.02 16.25
N ASP A 88 1.04 1.96 15.52
CA ASP A 88 -0.29 1.39 15.39
C ASP A 88 -0.36 -0.04 15.96
N MET A 89 0.50 -0.33 16.95
CA MET A 89 0.62 -1.65 17.58
C MET A 89 1.04 -2.77 16.62
N GLY A 90 1.79 -2.45 15.56
CA GLY A 90 2.33 -3.42 14.60
C GLY A 90 1.36 -3.83 13.49
N GLN A 91 0.22 -3.14 13.36
CA GLN A 91 -0.75 -3.45 12.31
C GLN A 91 -0.19 -3.10 10.91
N THR A 92 0.60 -2.03 10.80
CA THR A 92 1.30 -1.69 9.56
C THR A 92 2.41 -2.69 9.26
N ASP A 93 3.17 -3.15 10.26
CA ASP A 93 4.18 -4.20 10.09
C ASP A 93 3.55 -5.47 9.50
N ASP A 94 2.44 -5.93 10.10
CA ASP A 94 1.73 -7.11 9.65
C ASP A 94 1.18 -6.94 8.22
N MET A 95 0.69 -5.75 7.87
CA MET A 95 0.22 -5.44 6.53
C MET A 95 1.35 -5.50 5.51
N VAL A 96 2.51 -4.89 5.80
CA VAL A 96 3.70 -4.93 4.94
C VAL A 96 4.15 -6.37 4.73
N ALA A 97 4.23 -7.16 5.80
CA ALA A 97 4.64 -8.56 5.73
C ALA A 97 3.70 -9.41 4.87
N ARG A 98 2.38 -9.23 5.02
CA ARG A 98 1.39 -9.93 4.18
C ARG A 98 1.52 -9.54 2.72
N LEU A 99 1.58 -8.25 2.41
CA LEU A 99 1.70 -7.75 1.05
C LEU A 99 2.99 -8.23 0.38
N LEU A 100 4.12 -8.20 1.08
CA LEU A 100 5.39 -8.73 0.59
C LEU A 100 5.26 -10.21 0.24
N LYS A 101 4.76 -11.03 1.18
CA LYS A 101 4.56 -12.46 0.95
C LYS A 101 3.67 -12.71 -0.28
N THR A 102 2.53 -12.04 -0.36
CA THR A 102 1.57 -12.20 -1.47
C THR A 102 2.20 -11.80 -2.81
N ILE A 103 2.90 -10.68 -2.89
CA ILE A 103 3.52 -10.21 -4.14
C ILE A 103 4.63 -11.15 -4.59
N THR A 104 5.49 -11.60 -3.68
CA THR A 104 6.57 -12.54 -4.00
C THR A 104 6.00 -13.86 -4.54
N GLU A 105 4.99 -14.43 -3.88
CA GLU A 105 4.36 -15.68 -4.32
C GLU A 105 3.71 -15.53 -5.70
N LEU A 106 2.96 -14.44 -5.93
CA LEU A 106 2.28 -14.20 -7.21
C LEU A 106 3.28 -13.96 -8.34
N ASN A 107 4.32 -13.17 -8.11
CA ASN A 107 5.35 -12.91 -9.12
C ASN A 107 6.15 -14.17 -9.48
N LEU A 108 6.45 -15.04 -8.51
CA LEU A 108 7.12 -16.31 -8.77
C LEU A 108 6.27 -17.26 -9.63
N GLN A 109 4.96 -17.31 -9.36
CA GLN A 109 4.02 -18.11 -10.14
C GLN A 109 3.93 -17.63 -11.59
N GLU A 110 3.91 -16.32 -11.83
CA GLU A 110 3.92 -15.76 -13.18
C GLU A 110 5.22 -16.09 -13.91
N TYR A 111 6.37 -15.90 -13.26
CA TYR A 111 7.66 -16.24 -13.87
C TYR A 111 7.73 -17.72 -14.27
N THR A 112 7.23 -18.62 -13.42
CA THR A 112 7.22 -20.07 -13.72
C THR A 112 6.30 -20.39 -14.89
N ARG A 113 5.18 -19.67 -15.05
CA ARG A 113 4.26 -19.83 -16.19
C ARG A 113 4.84 -19.31 -17.50
N GLU A 114 5.68 -18.27 -17.46
CA GLU A 114 6.33 -17.73 -18.65
C GLU A 114 7.47 -18.61 -19.18
N VAL A 115 8.08 -19.42 -18.30
CA VAL A 115 9.22 -20.29 -18.63
C VAL A 115 8.82 -21.73 -18.99
N ALA A 116 7.57 -22.13 -18.71
CA ALA A 116 7.01 -23.46 -19.00
C ALA A 116 6.39 -23.55 -20.41
#